data_AF-A0A5J4TFC3-F1
#
_entry.id   AF-A0A5J4TFC3-F1
#
_cell.length_a   1.000
_cell.length_b   1.000
_cell.length_c   1.000
_cell.angle_alpha   90.00
_cell.angle_beta   90.00
_cell.angle_gamma   90.00
#
_symmetry.space_group_name_H-M   'P 1'
#
loop_
_entity.id
_entity.type
_entity.pdbx_description
1 polymer ?
#
loop_
_entity_poly.entity_id
_entity_poly.type
_entity_poly.pdbx_seq_one_letter_code
_entity_poly.pdbx_strand_id
1 'polypeptide(L)'
;IGIADSTVVFQPNEQACFSGNKEKTVCYYYDGHLRHINLWGPDNQGFRSGQRIGAEVNMSSSPRKLTFFVDDVEQKYYVINIPQAIRFWSFIIEPNSSFIVTRFERRSSSSAHGVTGSRALEWGKQWAKK
;
A
#
# COMPACT_ATOMS: atom_id res chain seq x y z
N ILE A 1 -2.47 -3.72 -4.62
CA ILE A 1 -1.04 -3.33 -4.76
C ILE A 1 -0.45 -3.05 -3.38
N GLY A 2 0.86 -2.91 -3.24
CA GLY A 2 1.42 -2.54 -1.95
C GLY A 2 2.93 -2.48 -1.89
N ILE A 3 3.44 -2.47 -0.65
CA ILE A 3 4.86 -2.58 -0.36
C ILE A 3 5.15 -3.78 0.52
N ALA A 4 6.38 -4.26 0.45
CA ALA A 4 6.92 -5.30 1.29
C ALA A 4 8.28 -4.87 1.85
N ASP A 5 8.62 -5.36 3.04
CA ASP A 5 9.99 -5.30 3.53
C ASP A 5 10.95 -6.00 2.55
N SER A 6 12.16 -5.47 2.39
CA SER A 6 13.16 -6.01 1.46
C SER A 6 13.69 -7.42 1.81
N THR A 7 13.29 -8.01 2.93
CA THR A 7 13.57 -9.42 3.23
C THR A 7 12.53 -10.39 2.66
N VAL A 8 11.39 -9.88 2.16
CA VAL A 8 10.32 -10.73 1.62
C VAL A 8 10.69 -11.30 0.26
N VAL A 9 10.59 -12.62 0.13
CA VAL A 9 10.70 -13.36 -1.13
C VAL A 9 9.34 -13.94 -1.46
N PHE A 10 8.78 -13.56 -2.61
CA PHE A 10 7.50 -14.08 -3.07
C PHE A 10 7.71 -15.35 -3.87
N GLN A 11 7.08 -16.45 -3.45
CA GLN A 11 7.03 -17.67 -4.25
C GLN A 11 5.91 -17.57 -5.29
N PRO A 12 6.05 -18.23 -6.45
CA PRO A 12 4.97 -18.35 -7.42
C PRO A 12 3.70 -18.92 -6.77
N ASN A 13 2.53 -18.37 -7.12
CA ASN A 13 1.21 -18.78 -6.63
C ASN A 13 0.96 -18.60 -5.12
N GLU A 14 1.85 -17.90 -4.40
CA GLU A 14 1.60 -17.50 -3.01
C GLU A 14 1.07 -16.07 -2.92
N GLN A 15 0.02 -15.88 -2.11
CA GLN A 15 -0.48 -14.54 -1.83
C GLN A 15 0.48 -13.79 -0.91
N ALA A 16 0.99 -12.66 -1.40
CA ALA A 16 1.92 -11.76 -0.71
C ALA A 16 1.54 -11.44 0.75
N CYS A 17 0.24 -11.31 1.04
CA CYS A 17 -0.28 -10.93 2.36
C CYS A 17 -0.60 -12.12 3.29
N PHE A 18 -0.50 -13.36 2.82
CA PHE A 18 -1.02 -14.54 3.53
C PHE A 18 0.04 -15.61 3.83
N SER A 19 1.09 -15.75 3.01
CA SER A 19 2.11 -16.81 3.15
C SER A 19 3.27 -16.44 4.10
N GLY A 20 2.99 -16.33 5.40
CA GLY A 20 4.04 -16.11 6.43
C GLY A 20 4.65 -14.69 6.46
N ASN A 21 4.28 -13.83 5.52
CA ASN A 21 4.74 -12.43 5.40
C ASN A 21 3.78 -11.40 6.03
N LYS A 22 2.91 -11.84 6.95
CA LYS A 22 1.80 -11.03 7.50
C LYS A 22 2.28 -9.72 8.14
N GLU A 23 3.45 -9.71 8.77
CA GLU A 23 4.02 -8.51 9.41
C GLU A 23 4.95 -7.72 8.50
N LYS A 24 5.21 -8.22 7.29
CA LYS A 24 6.24 -7.71 6.39
C LYS A 24 5.66 -7.04 5.14
N THR A 25 4.35 -6.97 5.01
CA THR A 25 3.69 -6.43 3.80
C THR A 25 2.54 -5.51 4.17
N VAL A 26 2.34 -4.47 3.37
CA VAL A 26 1.10 -3.68 3.38
C VAL A 26 0.43 -3.88 2.03
N CYS A 27 -0.86 -4.18 2.07
CA CYS A 27 -1.68 -4.37 0.89
C CYS A 27 -2.84 -3.37 0.88
N TYR A 28 -3.03 -2.71 -0.26
CA TYR A 28 -4.22 -1.96 -0.59
C TYR A 28 -5.05 -2.75 -1.61
N TYR A 29 -6.20 -3.22 -1.14
CA TYR A 29 -7.09 -4.14 -1.85
C TYR A 29 -8.19 -3.39 -2.62
N TYR A 30 -8.82 -4.04 -3.60
CA TYR A 30 -9.74 -3.39 -4.54
C TYR A 30 -10.99 -2.80 -3.88
N ASP A 31 -11.44 -3.38 -2.78
CA ASP A 31 -12.58 -2.90 -1.98
C ASP A 31 -12.22 -1.71 -1.07
N GLY A 32 -10.96 -1.29 -1.07
CA GLY A 32 -10.45 -0.20 -0.25
C GLY A 32 -9.75 -0.66 1.03
N HIS A 33 -9.80 -1.96 1.37
CA HIS A 33 -9.21 -2.49 2.59
C HIS A 33 -7.68 -2.34 2.59
N LEU A 34 -7.16 -1.75 3.67
CA LEU A 34 -5.74 -1.80 4.00
C LEU A 34 -5.47 -3.01 4.89
N ARG A 35 -4.54 -3.88 4.47
CA ARG A 35 -4.16 -5.09 5.20
C ARG A 35 -2.68 -5.05 5.56
N HIS A 36 -2.36 -5.53 6.75
CA HIS A 36 -1.01 -5.70 7.26
C HIS A 36 -0.94 -6.98 8.11
N ILE A 37 -0.64 -6.88 9.42
CA ILE A 37 -0.59 -8.03 10.35
C ILE A 37 -1.93 -8.75 10.40
N ASN A 38 -3.01 -7.99 10.51
CA ASN A 38 -4.37 -8.48 10.49
C ASN A 38 -5.09 -8.05 9.20
N LEU A 39 -6.12 -8.79 8.84
CA LEU A 39 -6.94 -8.55 7.63
C LEU A 39 -8.04 -7.51 7.86
N TRP A 40 -8.07 -6.89 9.04
CA TRP A 40 -9.16 -6.05 9.55
C TRP A 40 -8.77 -4.57 9.65
N GLY A 41 -7.79 -4.12 8.87
CA GLY A 41 -7.44 -2.71 8.81
C GLY A 41 -8.56 -1.86 8.22
N PRO A 42 -8.42 -0.53 8.32
CA PRO A 42 -9.46 0.39 7.89
C PRO A 42 -9.45 0.59 6.38
N ASP A 43 -10.44 1.35 5.91
CA ASP A 43 -10.82 1.37 4.50
C ASP A 43 -10.55 2.75 3.92
N ASN A 44 -9.74 2.77 2.86
CA ASN A 44 -9.69 3.87 1.91
C ASN A 44 -10.78 3.68 0.85
N GLN A 45 -10.82 4.53 -0.17
CA GLN A 45 -11.74 4.34 -1.28
C GLN A 45 -11.44 3.02 -2.01
N GLY A 46 -12.46 2.24 -2.35
CA GLY A 46 -12.29 1.14 -3.29
C GLY A 46 -11.94 1.65 -4.70
N PHE A 47 -11.37 0.77 -5.52
CA PHE A 47 -11.04 1.06 -6.91
C PHE A 47 -11.50 -0.08 -7.83
N ARG A 48 -11.73 0.25 -9.09
CA ARG A 48 -12.16 -0.69 -10.14
C ARG A 48 -11.24 -0.62 -11.36
N SER A 49 -11.35 -1.61 -12.24
CA SER A 49 -10.64 -1.63 -13.52
C SER A 49 -10.86 -0.32 -14.30
N GLY A 50 -9.78 0.18 -14.91
CA GLY A 50 -9.76 1.46 -15.63
C GLY A 50 -9.32 2.66 -14.78
N GLN A 51 -9.33 2.56 -13.45
CA GLN A 51 -8.81 3.61 -12.57
C GLN A 51 -7.29 3.49 -12.38
N ARG A 52 -6.64 4.62 -12.07
CA ARG A 52 -5.23 4.67 -11.71
C ARG A 52 -5.07 4.54 -10.21
N ILE A 53 -4.14 3.69 -9.77
CA ILE A 53 -3.82 3.50 -8.35
C ILE A 53 -2.37 3.89 -8.15
N GLY A 54 -2.11 4.78 -7.19
CA GLY A 54 -0.78 5.25 -6.84
C GLY A 54 -0.33 4.76 -5.46
N ALA A 55 0.97 4.52 -5.32
CA ALA A 55 1.63 4.30 -4.03
C ALA A 55 2.90 5.15 -3.98
N GLU A 56 2.91 6.17 -3.12
CA GLU A 56 4.06 7.05 -2.91
C GLU A 56 4.73 6.70 -1.59
N VAL A 57 6.05 6.51 -1.61
CA VAL A 57 6.85 6.32 -0.40
C VAL A 57 7.76 7.52 -0.17
N ASN A 58 7.66 8.13 1.02
CA ASN A 58 8.59 9.15 1.47
C ASN A 58 9.62 8.50 2.41
N MET A 59 10.78 8.14 1.84
CA MET A 59 11.85 7.46 2.57
C MET A 59 12.74 8.43 3.37
N SER A 60 12.66 9.74 3.10
CA SER A 60 13.43 10.78 3.78
C SER A 60 12.71 11.43 4.96
N SER A 61 11.40 11.26 5.08
CA SER A 61 10.64 11.80 6.20
C SER A 61 10.87 11.01 7.49
N SER A 62 10.70 11.68 8.63
CA SER A 62 10.65 11.06 9.95
C SER A 62 9.28 11.37 10.59
N PRO A 63 8.36 10.39 10.68
CA PRO A 63 8.49 8.99 10.26
C PRO A 63 8.48 8.81 8.74
N ARG A 64 9.05 7.71 8.22
CA ARG A 64 8.92 7.32 6.80
C ARG A 64 7.47 6.98 6.49
N LYS A 65 6.98 7.37 5.31
CA LYS A 65 5.54 7.29 4.99
C LYS A 65 5.27 6.53 3.70
N LEU A 66 4.13 5.85 3.65
CA LEU A 66 3.50 5.30 2.45
C LEU A 66 2.08 5.90 2.34
N THR A 67 1.81 6.56 1.21
CA THR A 67 0.50 7.14 0.91
C THR A 67 -0.06 6.52 -0.37
N PHE A 68 -1.36 6.21 -0.37
CA PHE A 68 -2.05 5.68 -1.55
C PHE A 68 -2.91 6.74 -2.23
N PHE A 69 -3.15 6.55 -3.53
CA PHE A 69 -3.94 7.43 -4.37
C PHE A 69 -4.88 6.61 -5.25
N VAL A 70 -6.08 7.13 -5.52
CA VAL A 70 -7.02 6.61 -6.52
C VAL A 70 -7.39 7.75 -7.46
N ASP A 71 -7.10 7.59 -8.76
CA ASP A 71 -7.22 8.64 -9.78
C ASP A 71 -6.59 9.98 -9.34
N ASP A 72 -5.36 9.90 -8.83
CA ASP A 72 -4.58 11.01 -8.27
C ASP A 72 -5.18 11.67 -7.01
N VAL A 73 -6.27 11.14 -6.44
CA VAL A 73 -6.85 11.59 -5.17
C VAL A 73 -6.18 10.89 -3.99
N GLU A 74 -5.55 11.68 -3.12
CA GLU A 74 -4.90 11.21 -1.89
C GLU A 74 -5.91 10.54 -0.94
N GLN A 75 -5.53 9.37 -0.41
CA GLN A 75 -6.37 8.60 0.48
C GLN A 75 -6.11 8.92 1.97
N LYS A 76 -7.17 8.88 2.78
CA LYS A 76 -7.14 9.31 4.20
C LYS A 76 -6.21 8.48 5.09
N TYR A 77 -6.15 7.17 4.89
CA TYR A 77 -5.30 6.28 5.67
C TYR A 77 -3.98 6.06 4.96
N TYR A 78 -2.90 6.38 5.66
CA TYR A 78 -1.52 6.25 5.20
C TYR A 78 -0.70 5.51 6.24
N VAL A 79 0.40 4.90 5.84
CA VAL A 79 1.25 4.09 6.74
C VAL A 79 2.50 4.86 7.13
N ILE A 80 2.85 4.84 8.40
CA ILE A 80 4.06 5.44 8.96
C ILE A 80 5.02 4.37 9.50
N ASN A 81 6.28 4.75 9.69
CA ASN A 81 7.35 3.87 10.18
C ASN A 81 7.61 2.67 9.25
N ILE A 82 7.40 2.84 7.94
CA ILE A 82 7.71 1.79 6.94
C ILE A 82 9.22 1.41 7.00
N PRO A 83 9.60 0.20 6.56
CA PRO A 83 10.99 -0.27 6.62
C PRO A 83 11.97 0.63 5.88
N GLN A 84 13.25 0.55 6.23
CA GLN A 84 14.32 1.33 5.57
C GLN A 84 14.57 0.91 4.11
N ALA A 85 14.23 -0.34 3.77
CA ALA A 85 14.36 -0.89 2.43
C ALA A 85 13.10 -1.68 2.11
N ILE A 86 12.46 -1.35 0.99
CA ILE A 86 11.16 -1.89 0.59
C ILE A 86 11.18 -2.40 -0.85
N ARG A 87 10.21 -3.24 -1.20
CA ARG A 87 9.86 -3.59 -2.57
C ARG A 87 8.42 -3.19 -2.84
N PHE A 88 8.16 -2.69 -4.04
CA PHE A 88 6.79 -2.55 -4.55
C PHE A 88 6.33 -3.90 -5.12
N TRP A 89 5.06 -4.22 -4.93
CA TRP A 89 4.46 -5.40 -5.52
C TRP A 89 3.01 -5.15 -5.94
N SER A 90 2.57 -5.93 -6.92
CA SER A 90 1.19 -6.00 -7.39
C SER A 90 0.78 -7.46 -7.45
N PHE A 91 -0.50 -7.73 -7.24
CA PHE A 91 -1.07 -9.07 -7.28
C PHE A 91 -2.32 -9.04 -8.13
N ILE A 92 -2.42 -10.00 -9.04
CA ILE A 92 -3.54 -10.20 -9.96
C ILE A 92 -4.18 -11.54 -9.59
N ILE A 93 -5.51 -11.55 -9.44
CA ILE A 93 -6.28 -12.73 -9.03
C ILE A 93 -7.00 -13.35 -10.21
N GLU A 94 -7.76 -12.54 -10.93
CA GLU A 94 -8.66 -13.01 -11.97
C GLU A 94 -7.90 -13.35 -13.27
N PRO A 95 -8.24 -14.46 -13.95
CA PRO A 95 -7.70 -14.79 -15.26
C PRO A 95 -7.86 -13.63 -16.25
N ASN A 96 -6.90 -13.47 -17.15
CA ASN A 96 -6.86 -12.42 -18.18
C ASN A 96 -6.80 -10.97 -17.65
N SER A 97 -6.69 -10.78 -16.34
CA SER A 97 -6.44 -9.45 -15.78
C SER A 97 -5.00 -9.02 -16.03
N SER A 98 -4.82 -7.72 -16.24
CA SER A 98 -3.51 -7.11 -16.43
C SER A 98 -3.51 -5.70 -15.86
N PHE A 99 -2.31 -5.17 -15.63
CA PHE A 99 -2.11 -3.77 -15.33
C PHE A 99 -0.93 -3.26 -16.15
N ILE A 100 -0.85 -1.95 -16.31
CA ILE A 100 0.28 -1.27 -16.94
C ILE A 100 0.85 -0.30 -15.92
N VAL A 101 2.18 -0.27 -15.80
CA VAL A 101 2.86 0.76 -15.01
C VAL A 101 2.94 2.02 -15.88
N THR A 102 2.07 3.00 -15.60
CA THR A 102 2.02 4.27 -16.34
C THR A 102 3.02 5.30 -15.81
N ARG A 103 3.49 5.13 -14.57
CA ARG A 103 4.47 6.03 -13.93
C ARG A 103 5.27 5.27 -12.87
N PHE A 104 6.60 5.40 -12.93
CA PHE A 104 7.52 4.93 -11.90
C PHE A 104 8.71 5.88 -11.86
N GLU A 105 8.72 6.79 -10.89
CA GLU A 105 9.70 7.86 -10.82
C GLU A 105 10.09 8.18 -9.37
N ARG A 106 11.24 8.84 -9.22
CA ARG A 106 11.63 9.48 -7.96
C ARG A 106 11.27 10.96 -8.04
N ARG A 107 10.46 11.44 -7.11
CA ARG A 107 10.12 12.87 -7.00
C ARG A 107 11.04 13.59 -6.02
N SER A 108 11.30 14.87 -6.26
CA SER A 108 12.02 15.75 -5.33
C SER A 108 11.17 16.22 -4.16
N SER A 109 9.84 16.21 -4.32
CA SER A 109 8.86 16.57 -3.30
C SER A 109 7.69 15.58 -3.26
N SER A 110 7.10 15.42 -2.08
CA SER A 110 5.89 14.62 -1.84
C SER A 110 4.70 15.16 -2.63
N SER A 111 3.91 14.26 -3.24
CA SER A 111 2.59 14.61 -3.77
C SER A 111 1.52 14.56 -2.68
N ALA A 112 1.79 13.82 -1.60
CA ALA A 112 0.91 13.78 -0.44
C ALA A 112 1.01 15.09 0.35
N HIS A 113 -0.14 15.71 0.59
CA HIS A 113 -0.31 16.95 1.36
C HIS A 113 -1.14 16.73 2.63
N GLY A 114 -1.81 15.57 2.74
CA GLY A 114 -2.76 15.26 3.80
C GLY A 114 -4.18 15.69 3.42
N VAL A 115 -5.16 14.90 3.85
CA VAL A 115 -6.58 15.20 3.65
C VAL A 115 -7.31 15.34 4.98
N THR A 116 -8.46 16.01 4.99
CA THR A 116 -9.27 16.16 6.19
C THR A 116 -9.66 14.79 6.76
N GLY A 117 -9.40 14.58 8.05
CA GLY A 117 -9.66 13.31 8.70
C GLY A 117 -8.61 12.22 8.43
N SER A 118 -7.45 12.58 7.84
CA SER A 118 -6.33 11.67 7.67
C SER A 118 -5.89 11.01 8.97
N ARG A 119 -5.55 9.72 8.90
CA ARG A 119 -5.10 8.93 10.05
C ARG A 119 -3.90 8.08 9.66
N ALA A 120 -2.83 8.21 10.44
CA ALA A 120 -1.64 7.39 10.31
C ALA A 120 -1.90 5.98 10.86
N LEU A 121 -1.41 4.97 10.13
CA LEU A 121 -1.37 3.58 10.53
C LEU A 121 0.08 3.18 10.74
N GLU A 122 0.42 2.62 11.89
CA GLU A 122 1.80 2.31 12.20
C GLU A 122 2.18 0.92 11.68
N TRP A 123 3.28 0.85 10.92
CA TRP A 123 3.87 -0.43 10.51
C TRP A 123 4.23 -1.27 11.75
N GLY A 124 4.08 -2.59 11.64
CA GLY A 124 4.33 -3.52 12.74
C GLY A 124 3.24 -3.54 13.80
N LYS A 125 2.10 -2.88 13.58
CA LYS A 125 0.94 -2.91 14.48
C LYS A 125 -0.29 -3.48 13.78
N GLN A 126 -1.17 -4.09 14.56
CA GLN A 126 -2.50 -4.46 14.11
C GLN A 126 -3.35 -3.20 13.93
N TRP A 127 -4.17 -3.18 12.90
CA TRP A 127 -5.08 -2.07 12.62
C TRP A 127 -6.52 -2.53 12.78
N ALA A 128 -7.37 -1.67 13.31
CA ALA A 128 -8.78 -1.97 13.47
C ALA A 128 -9.61 -1.09 12.51
N LYS A 129 -10.67 -1.67 11.96
CA LYS A 129 -11.79 -0.89 11.41
C LYS A 129 -12.33 0.01 12.51
N LYS A 130 -12.49 1.29 12.18
CA LYS A 130 -13.22 2.25 13.02
C LYS A 130 -14.56 2.55 12.37
#